data_AF-A0A1S4D7G4-F1
#
_entry.id   AF-A0A1S4D7G4-F1
#
_cell.length_a   1.000
_cell.length_b   1.000
_cell.length_c   1.000
_cell.angle_alpha   90.00
_cell.angle_beta   90.00
_cell.angle_gamma   90.00
#
_symmetry.space_group_name_H-M   'P 1'
#
loop_
_entity.id
_entity.type
_entity.pdbx_description
1 polymer ?
#
loop_
_entity_poly.entity_id
_entity_poly.type
_entity_poly.pdbx_seq_one_letter_code
_entity_poly.pdbx_strand_id
1 'polypeptide(L)'
;MLRACVLGFKGSRDDHLPLVEFAYNNNFHASVQIAPFEALYGRRCRSLIGWFEVGEEELLGLDLVHQAMEKVKAIQERMKTVQSRLKSYADVRQRELEFQVDD
;
A
#
# COMPACT_ATOMS: atom_id res chain seq x y z
N MET A 1 -1.98 -2.21 9.38
CA MET A 1 -1.08 -2.02 8.22
C MET A 1 -0.92 -0.56 7.82
N LEU A 2 -1.99 0.16 7.43
CA LEU A 2 -1.91 1.56 6.98
C LEU A 2 -1.25 2.49 7.99
N ARG A 3 -1.65 2.40 9.27
CA ARG A 3 -1.03 3.18 10.36
C ARG A 3 0.49 2.99 10.43
N ALA A 4 0.96 1.75 10.30
CA ALA A 4 2.39 1.43 10.31
C ALA A 4 3.13 1.96 9.06
N CYS A 5 2.44 2.07 7.92
CA CYS A 5 3.02 2.68 6.71
C CYS A 5 3.17 4.19 6.87
N VAL A 6 2.17 4.87 7.47
CA VAL A 6 2.21 6.32 7.69
C VAL A 6 3.34 6.73 8.64
N LEU A 7 3.63 5.93 9.68
CA LEU A 7 4.69 6.22 10.66
C LEU A 7 6.09 6.42 10.06
N GLY A 8 6.35 5.89 8.86
CA GLY A 8 7.64 6.08 8.21
C GLY A 8 7.77 7.41 7.45
N PHE A 9 6.68 8.16 7.25
CA PHE A 9 6.71 9.41 6.50
C PHE A 9 6.98 10.60 7.44
N LYS A 10 7.81 11.54 6.99
CA LYS A 10 8.05 12.79 7.70
C LYS A 10 6.89 13.76 7.40
N GLY A 11 6.24 14.30 8.43
CA GLY A 11 5.13 15.25 8.29
C GLY A 11 3.92 14.87 9.14
N SER A 12 2.80 15.57 8.95
CA SER A 12 1.57 15.23 9.65
C SER A 12 1.02 13.92 9.11
N ARG A 13 0.41 13.13 10.01
CA ARG A 13 -0.35 11.95 9.62
C ARG A 13 -1.42 12.30 8.59
N ASP A 14 -2.06 13.46 8.74
CA ASP A 14 -3.19 13.89 7.93
C ASP A 14 -2.76 14.22 6.49
N ASP A 15 -1.49 14.61 6.29
CA ASP A 15 -0.95 14.93 4.96
C ASP A 15 -0.72 13.65 4.13
N HIS A 16 -0.33 12.57 4.79
CA HIS A 16 0.09 11.33 4.11
C HIS A 16 -1.02 10.27 4.06
N LEU A 17 -1.99 10.32 4.98
CA LEU A 17 -3.06 9.34 5.07
C LEU A 17 -3.86 9.20 3.77
N PRO A 18 -4.27 10.29 3.07
CA PRO A 18 -5.03 10.17 1.83
C PRO A 18 -4.26 9.41 0.73
N LEU A 19 -2.96 9.69 0.58
CA LEU A 19 -2.10 9.02 -0.41
C LEU A 19 -1.86 7.55 -0.06
N VAL A 20 -1.73 7.24 1.22
CA VAL A 20 -1.55 5.88 1.72
C VAL A 20 -2.83 5.05 1.53
N GLU A 21 -3.99 5.61 1.83
CA GLU A 21 -5.28 4.94 1.57
C GLU A 21 -5.51 4.75 0.07
N PHE A 22 -5.18 5.76 -0.74
CA PHE A 22 -5.24 5.67 -2.19
C PHE A 22 -4.38 4.52 -2.72
N ALA A 23 -3.11 4.43 -2.31
CA ALA A 23 -2.23 3.34 -2.75
C ALA A 23 -2.74 1.96 -2.29
N TYR A 24 -3.30 1.86 -1.10
CA TYR A 24 -3.82 0.59 -0.57
C TYR A 24 -5.03 0.08 -1.36
N ASN A 25 -5.99 0.97 -1.62
CA ASN A 25 -7.25 0.61 -2.26
C ASN A 25 -7.07 0.28 -3.74
N ASN A 26 -6.04 0.83 -4.38
CA ASN A 26 -5.77 0.64 -5.81
C ASN A 26 -4.71 -0.42 -6.12
N ASN A 27 -4.02 -0.94 -5.09
CA ASN A 27 -3.06 -2.01 -5.27
C ASN A 27 -3.75 -3.38 -5.34
N PHE A 28 -3.13 -4.29 -6.08
CA PHE A 28 -3.52 -5.70 -6.09
C PHE A 28 -3.32 -6.36 -4.72
N HIS A 29 -4.34 -7.03 -4.21
CA HIS A 29 -4.26 -7.79 -2.96
C HIS A 29 -4.31 -9.29 -3.28
N ALA A 30 -3.22 -10.01 -3.03
CA ALA A 30 -3.11 -11.43 -3.33
C ALA A 30 -4.17 -12.31 -2.65
N SER A 31 -4.67 -11.91 -1.48
CA SER A 31 -5.70 -12.65 -0.74
C SER A 31 -7.08 -12.60 -1.41
N VAL A 32 -7.38 -11.52 -2.14
CA VAL A 32 -8.67 -11.32 -2.84
C VAL A 32 -8.49 -11.43 -4.36
N GLN A 33 -7.24 -11.49 -4.84
CA GLN A 33 -6.85 -11.55 -6.25
C GLN A 33 -7.34 -10.36 -7.09
N ILE A 34 -7.63 -9.22 -6.45
CA ILE A 34 -8.14 -8.02 -7.08
C ILE A 34 -7.78 -6.81 -6.20
N ALA A 35 -7.78 -5.59 -6.76
CA ALA A 35 -7.68 -4.39 -5.94
C ALA A 35 -9.00 -4.13 -5.18
N PRO A 36 -8.98 -3.68 -3.91
CA PRO A 36 -10.20 -3.36 -3.18
C PRO A 36 -11.12 -2.38 -3.91
N PHE A 37 -10.56 -1.38 -4.59
CA PHE A 37 -11.32 -0.44 -5.41
C PHE A 37 -12.04 -1.14 -6.56
N GLU A 38 -11.35 -2.03 -7.26
CA GLU A 38 -11.93 -2.80 -8.37
C GLU A 38 -13.01 -3.76 -7.88
N ALA A 39 -12.81 -4.41 -6.73
CA ALA A 39 -13.83 -5.25 -6.11
C ALA A 39 -15.10 -4.46 -5.75
N LEU A 40 -14.93 -3.23 -5.26
CA LEU A 40 -16.05 -2.40 -4.80
C LEU A 40 -16.82 -1.76 -5.96
N TYR A 41 -16.12 -1.28 -6.99
CA TYR A 41 -16.72 -0.48 -8.07
C TYR A 41 -16.82 -1.22 -9.41
N GLY A 42 -16.29 -2.44 -9.50
CA GLY A 42 -16.28 -3.25 -10.73
C GLY A 42 -15.41 -2.66 -11.86
N ARG A 43 -14.53 -1.71 -11.55
CA ARG A 43 -13.68 -1.02 -12.54
C ARG A 43 -12.35 -0.59 -11.94
N ARG A 44 -11.33 -0.49 -12.79
CA ARG A 44 -10.02 0.09 -12.41
C ARG A 44 -10.15 1.57 -12.06
N CYS A 45 -9.43 2.03 -11.05
CA CYS A 45 -9.44 3.43 -10.65
C CYS A 45 -8.92 4.33 -11.77
N ARG A 46 -9.62 5.44 -12.00
CA ARG A 46 -9.21 6.46 -12.95
C ARG A 46 -8.63 7.66 -12.20
N SER A 47 -7.37 7.54 -11.77
CA SER A 47 -6.63 8.68 -11.22
C SER A 47 -5.46 9.01 -12.14
N LEU A 48 -5.04 10.28 -12.14
CA LEU A 48 -3.85 10.74 -12.86
C LEU A 48 -2.57 9.96 -12.49
N ILE A 49 -2.50 9.45 -11.26
CA ILE A 49 -1.38 8.66 -10.74
C ILE A 49 -1.53 7.16 -11.11
N GLY A 50 -2.72 6.76 -11.60
CA GLY A 50 -3.07 5.38 -11.99
C GLY A 50 -3.38 5.21 -13.47
N TRP A 51 -3.09 6.20 -14.33
CA TRP A 51 -3.41 6.21 -15.77
C TRP A 51 -2.19 6.19 -16.70
N PHE A 52 -0.95 6.00 -16.21
CA PHE A 52 0.18 5.83 -17.12
C PHE A 52 0.28 4.39 -17.67
N GLU A 53 -0.75 3.96 -18.38
CA GLU A 53 -0.55 3.12 -19.57
C GLU A 53 -0.12 4.10 -20.69
N VAL A 54 1.20 4.32 -20.79
CA VAL A 54 1.94 4.83 -21.98
C VAL A 54 1.15 5.78 -22.90
N GLY A 55 1.23 7.10 -22.70
CA GLY A 55 0.83 8.05 -23.75
C GLY A 55 0.40 9.47 -23.36
N GLU A 56 0.06 9.74 -22.10
CA GLU A 56 -0.49 11.05 -21.67
C GLU A 56 0.45 11.85 -20.76
N GLU A 57 1.76 11.82 -21.07
CA GLU A 57 2.79 12.61 -20.35
C GLU A 57 2.63 14.13 -20.54
N GLU A 58 1.94 14.59 -21.57
CA GLU A 58 2.09 15.97 -22.05
C GLU A 58 1.16 17.03 -21.40
N LEU A 59 0.13 16.63 -20.64
CA LEU A 59 -0.97 17.57 -20.28
C LEU A 59 -0.85 18.23 -18.88
N LEU A 60 -0.08 17.66 -17.96
CA LEU A 60 0.05 18.15 -16.58
C LEU A 60 1.51 18.09 -16.17
N GLY A 61 2.09 19.24 -15.82
CA GLY A 61 3.51 19.42 -15.51
C GLY A 61 4.16 18.14 -14.98
N LEU A 62 4.92 17.49 -15.88
CA LEU A 62 5.52 16.17 -15.71
C LEU A 62 6.16 15.97 -14.34
N ASP A 63 6.79 17.02 -13.83
CA ASP A 63 7.46 17.04 -12.53
C ASP A 63 6.52 16.72 -11.36
N LEU A 64 5.31 17.29 -11.31
CA LEU A 64 4.38 17.06 -10.20
C LEU A 64 3.78 15.65 -10.25
N VAL A 65 3.47 15.19 -11.45
CA VAL A 65 2.96 13.84 -11.69
C VAL A 65 4.02 12.80 -11.34
N HIS A 66 5.25 13.02 -11.79
CA HIS A 66 6.39 12.16 -11.49
C HIS A 66 6.69 12.12 -9.98
N GLN A 67 6.67 13.27 -9.31
CA GLN A 67 6.81 13.33 -7.85
C GLN A 67 5.71 12.57 -7.12
N ALA A 68 4.46 12.64 -7.60
CA ALA A 68 3.35 11.90 -7.03
C ALA A 68 3.49 10.39 -7.27
N MET A 69 3.93 9.97 -8.46
CA MET A 69 4.19 8.57 -8.78
C MET A 69 5.30 7.98 -7.91
N GLU A 70 6.41 8.67 -7.73
CA GLU A 70 7.51 8.22 -6.88
C GLU A 70 7.08 8.11 -5.42
N LYS A 71 6.25 9.04 -4.93
CA LYS A 71 5.65 8.94 -3.59
C LYS A 71 4.75 7.71 -3.47
N VAL A 72 3.90 7.43 -4.47
CA VAL A 72 3.05 6.23 -4.45
C VAL A 72 3.92 4.97 -4.46
N LYS A 73 4.93 4.89 -5.32
CA LYS A 73 5.86 3.75 -5.37
C LYS A 73 6.56 3.52 -4.03
N ALA A 74 7.02 4.59 -3.38
CA ALA A 74 7.60 4.50 -2.04
C ALA A 74 6.60 3.99 -0.98
N ILE A 75 5.32 4.40 -1.06
CA ILE A 75 4.26 3.88 -0.20
C ILE A 75 4.03 2.38 -0.46
N GLN A 76 3.99 1.95 -1.73
CA GLN A 76 3.77 0.54 -2.09
C GLN A 76 4.87 -0.36 -1.54
N GLU A 77 6.14 0.01 -1.68
CA GLU A 77 7.28 -0.77 -1.15
C GLU A 77 7.27 -0.85 0.38
N ARG A 78 6.87 0.24 1.05
CA ARG A 78 6.70 0.25 2.50
C ARG A 78 5.54 -0.64 2.94
N MET A 79 4.42 -0.62 2.23
CA MET A 79 3.31 -1.53 2.49
C MET A 79 3.74 -2.98 2.38
N LYS A 80 4.49 -3.36 1.34
CA LYS A 80 5.04 -4.72 1.21
C LYS A 80 5.92 -5.07 2.40
N THR A 81 6.80 -4.17 2.83
CA THR A 81 7.66 -4.38 3.99
C THR A 81 6.85 -4.58 5.28
N VAL A 82 5.84 -3.74 5.51
CA VAL A 82 4.95 -3.86 6.68
C VAL A 82 4.15 -5.17 6.61
N GLN A 83 3.63 -5.54 5.45
CA GLN A 83 2.92 -6.81 5.24
C GLN A 83 3.83 -8.00 5.55
N SER A 84 5.06 -8.02 5.04
CA SER A 84 6.04 -9.08 5.32
C SER A 84 6.36 -9.19 6.81
N ARG A 85 6.51 -8.05 7.51
CA ARG A 85 6.72 -8.05 8.98
C ARG A 85 5.50 -8.59 9.74
N LEU A 86 4.31 -8.13 9.38
CA LEU A 86 3.07 -8.60 10.00
C LEU A 86 2.85 -10.10 9.76
N LYS A 87 3.14 -10.58 8.54
CA LYS A 87 3.09 -11.99 8.20
C LYS A 87 4.10 -12.80 9.00
N SER A 88 5.35 -12.35 9.08
CA SER A 88 6.38 -13.01 9.91
C SER A 88 5.96 -13.12 11.37
N TYR A 89 5.39 -12.07 11.97
CA TYR A 89 4.89 -12.13 13.34
C TYR A 89 3.69 -13.08 13.52
N ALA A 90 2.78 -13.11 12.54
CA ALA A 90 1.66 -14.05 12.56
C ALA A 90 2.15 -15.50 12.42
N ASP A 91 3.04 -15.78 11.46
CA ASP A 91 3.61 -17.09 11.20
C ASP A 91 4.36 -17.64 12.41
N VAL A 92 5.15 -16.80 13.11
CA VAL A 92 5.84 -17.20 14.36
C VAL A 92 4.86 -17.58 15.46
N ARG A 93 3.72 -16.90 15.55
CA ARG A 93 2.67 -17.19 16.55
C ARG A 93 1.75 -18.36 16.18
N GLN A 94 1.78 -18.80 14.93
CA GLN A 94 1.01 -19.95 14.44
C GLN A 94 1.78 -21.27 14.50
N ARG A 95 3.10 -21.25 14.70
CA ARG A 95 3.87 -22.46 15.05
C ARG A 95 3.41 -22.94 16.43
N GLU A 96 3.30 -24.25 16.63
CA GLU A 96 2.99 -24.82 17.95
C GLU A 96 3.95 -24.22 18.98
N LEU A 97 3.43 -23.39 19.88
CA LEU A 97 4.18 -23.01 21.07
C LEU A 97 4.22 -24.26 21.95
N GLU A 98 5.37 -24.93 21.98
CA GLU A 98 5.67 -25.87 23.04
C GLU A 98 5.81 -25.07 24.34
N PHE A 99 4.72 -25.01 25.12
CA PHE A 99 4.77 -24.48 26.47
C PHE A 99 5.41 -25.55 27.36
N GLN A 100 6.58 -25.26 27.94
CA GLN A 100 7.04 -26.03 29.09
C GLN A 100 6.06 -25.78 30.24
N VAL A 101 5.34 -26.83 30.61
CA VAL A 101 4.61 -26.87 31.87
C VAL A 101 5.66 -27.15 32.94
N ASP A 102 6.01 -26.15 33.73
CA ASP A 102 6.76 -26.36 34.98
C ASP A 102 5.79 -27.00 36.00
N ASP A 103 6.20 -28.14 36.57
CA ASP A 103 5.49 -28.89 37.63
C ASP A 103 5.37 -28.09 38.95
#